data_AF-A0A3B5MMY7-F1
#
_entry.id   AF-A0A3B5MMY7-F1
#
_cell.length_a   1.000
_cell.length_b   1.000
_cell.length_c   1.000
_cell.angle_alpha   90.00
_cell.angle_beta   90.00
_cell.angle_gamma   90.00
#
_symmetry.space_group_name_H-M   'P 1'
#
loop_
_entity.id
_entity.type
_entity.pdbx_description
1 polymer ?
#
loop_
_entity_poly.entity_id
_entity_poly.type
_entity_poly.pdbx_seq_one_letter_code
_entity_poly.pdbx_strand_id
1 'polypeptide(L)' 'MDNIISPDIDECSAPEPEDGSGPLCSQICLNTLGSYLCACHHGYELRSDERTCICKFG' A
#
# COMPACT_ATOMS: atom_id res chain seq x y z
N MET A 1 -27.67 -0.28 -18.68
CA MET A 1 -26.33 0.08 -19.16
C MET A 1 -25.76 0.99 -18.09
N ASP A 2 -25.02 0.37 -17.19
CA ASP A 2 -24.22 1.03 -16.16
C ASP A 2 -23.26 -0.07 -15.72
N ASN A 3 -22.39 -0.45 -16.67
CA ASN A 3 -21.19 -1.21 -16.36
C ASN A 3 -20.32 -0.22 -15.59
N ILE A 4 -20.60 -0.06 -14.30
CA ILE A 4 -19.76 0.68 -13.36
C ILE A 4 -18.51 -0.17 -13.23
N ILE A 5 -17.63 -0.05 -14.22
CA ILE A 5 -16.21 -0.26 -14.03
C ILE A 5 -15.85 0.87 -13.08
N SER A 6 -16.02 0.63 -11.77
CA SER A 6 -15.59 1.60 -10.76
C SER A 6 -14.15 1.91 -11.11
N PRO A 7 -13.82 3.13 -11.56
CA PRO A 7 -12.43 3.46 -11.81
C PRO A 7 -11.73 3.23 -10.50
N ASP A 8 -10.82 2.28 -10.52
CA ASP A 8 -10.05 1.92 -9.34
C ASP A 8 -9.33 3.17 -8.85
N ILE A 9 -9.45 3.46 -7.56
CA ILE A 9 -8.77 4.60 -6.98
C ILE A 9 -7.35 4.18 -6.68
N ASP A 10 -6.38 4.78 -7.36
CA ASP A 10 -4.98 4.45 -7.12
C ASP A 10 -4.54 5.03 -5.77
N GLU A 11 -4.68 4.24 -4.70
CA GLU A 11 -4.32 4.73 -3.36
C GLU A 11 -2.82 4.99 -3.26
N CYS A 12 -1.99 4.32 -4.06
CA CYS A 12 -0.54 4.55 -4.11
C CYS A 12 -0.15 5.94 -4.63
N SER A 13 -1.03 6.60 -5.39
CA SER A 13 -0.86 7.97 -5.87
C SER A 13 -1.62 8.99 -5.04
N ALA A 14 -2.33 8.56 -4.00
CA ALA A 14 -3.05 9.45 -3.11
C ALA A 14 -2.07 10.24 -2.21
N PRO A 15 -2.43 11.47 -1.83
CA PRO A 15 -1.67 12.20 -0.82
C PRO A 15 -1.72 11.47 0.53
N GLU A 16 -0.71 11.71 1.36
CA GLU A 16 -0.63 11.16 2.72
C GLU A 16 -1.93 11.41 3.50
N PRO A 17 -2.41 10.43 4.28
CA PRO A 17 -3.65 10.57 5.02
C PRO A 17 -3.57 11.70 6.05
N GLU A 18 -4.54 12.61 5.99
CA GLU A 18 -4.69 13.76 6.88
C GLU A 18 -4.92 13.41 8.36
N ASP A 19 -5.24 12.15 8.65
CA ASP A 19 -5.39 11.60 10.01
C ASP A 19 -4.04 11.37 10.72
N GLY A 20 -2.91 11.65 10.05
CA GLY A 20 -1.57 11.51 10.64
C GLY A 20 -1.13 10.05 10.79
N SER A 21 -1.79 9.12 10.10
CA SER A 21 -1.46 7.69 10.07
C SER A 21 -0.18 7.37 9.28
N GLY A 22 0.43 8.37 8.63
CA GLY A 22 1.65 8.22 7.83
C GLY A 22 1.40 7.55 6.48
N PRO A 23 2.46 7.18 5.75
CA PRO A 23 2.35 6.66 4.39
C PRO A 23 1.64 5.31 4.38
N LEU A 24 0.88 5.04 3.31
CA LEU A 24 0.17 3.78 3.10
C LEU A 24 1.11 2.57 3.18
N CYS A 25 2.29 2.68 2.59
CA CYS A 25 3.33 1.67 2.61
C CYS A 25 4.67 2.28 2.98
N SER A 26 5.46 1.58 3.80
CA SER A 26 6.81 2.02 4.19
C SER A 26 7.85 1.93 3.07
N GLN A 27 7.63 1.10 2.06
CA GLN A 27 8.55 0.88 0.94
C GLN A 27 7.83 0.87 -0.40
N ILE A 28 7.23 -0.27 -0.79
CA ILE A 28 6.60 -0.43 -2.10
C ILE A 28 5.08 -0.45 -1.91
N CYS A 29 4.36 0.37 -2.67
CA CYS A 29 2.90 0.33 -2.77
C CYS A 29 2.49 -0.25 -4.13
N LEU A 30 1.56 -1.20 -4.13
CA LEU A 30 1.01 -1.84 -5.31
C LEU A 30 -0.49 -1.60 -5.33
N ASN A 31 -0.96 -0.84 -6.31
CA ASN A 31 -2.39 -0.61 -6.50
C ASN A 31 -3.05 -1.89 -7.06
N THR A 32 -4.23 -2.25 -6.54
CA THR A 32 -4.99 -3.43 -6.93
C THR A 32 -6.46 -3.09 -7.11
N LEU A 33 -7.19 -3.87 -7.90
CA LEU A 33 -8.61 -3.56 -8.11
C LEU A 33 -9.40 -3.64 -6.79
N GLY A 34 -9.84 -2.48 -6.31
CA GLY A 34 -10.61 -2.25 -5.09
C GLY A 34 -9.78 -2.06 -3.82
N SER A 35 -8.44 -2.03 -3.88
CA SER A 35 -7.56 -1.82 -2.72
C SER A 35 -6.08 -1.63 -3.09
N TYR A 36 -5.19 -1.63 -2.11
CA TYR A 36 -3.74 -1.64 -2.32
C TYR A 36 -3.07 -2.73 -1.49
N LEU A 37 -1.86 -3.11 -1.92
CA LEU A 37 -0.98 -4.03 -1.20
C LEU A 37 0.39 -3.38 -1.01
N CYS A 38 0.96 -3.54 0.18
CA CYS A 38 2.34 -3.14 0.40
C CYS A 38 3.29 -4.31 0.18
N ALA A 39 4.44 -4.01 -0.40
CA ALA A 39 5.53 -4.96 -0.57
C ALA A 39 6.84 -4.37 -0.03
N CYS A 40 7.80 -5.27 0.22
CA CYS A 40 9.10 -4.91 0.76
C CYS A 40 10.21 -5.25 -0.23
N HIS A 41 11.27 -4.45 -0.23
CA HIS A 41 12.49 -4.77 -0.96
C HIS A 41 13.12 -6.06 -0.43
N HIS A 42 13.95 -6.68 -1.27
CA HIS A 42 14.68 -7.89 -0.90
C HIS A 42 15.46 -7.66 0.41
N GLY A 43 15.28 -8.56 1.38
CA GLY A 43 15.88 -8.43 2.71
C GLY A 43 15.00 -7.84 3.80
N TYR A 44 13.82 -7.36 3.43
CA TYR A 44 12.82 -6.86 4.35
C TYR A 44 11.58 -7.76 4.32
N GLU A 45 10.86 -7.82 5.44
CA GLU A 45 9.58 -8.54 5.55
C GLU A 45 8.49 -7.59 5.99
N LEU A 46 7.31 -7.82 5.43
CA LEU A 46 6.11 -7.06 5.75
C LEU A 46 5.63 -7.47 7.14
N ARG A 47 5.52 -6.49 8.03
CA ARG A 47 5.00 -6.64 9.39
C ARG A 47 3.50 -6.93 9.34
N SER A 48 2.95 -7.44 10.43
CA SER A 48 1.52 -7.78 10.56
C SER A 48 0.55 -6.61 10.39
N ASP A 49 1.04 -5.36 10.44
CA ASP A 49 0.24 -4.17 10.10
C ASP A 49 0.08 -3.97 8.58
N GLU A 50 0.62 -4.86 7.75
CA GLU A 50 0.52 -4.86 6.28
C GLU A 50 1.07 -3.62 5.57
N ARG A 51 1.72 -2.72 6.32
CA ARG A 51 2.26 -1.44 5.82
C ARG A 51 3.75 -1.28 6.05
N THR A 52 4.26 -1.81 7.15
CA THR A 52 5.65 -1.58 7.59
C THR A 52 6.56 -2.73 7.21
N CYS A 53 7.69 -2.43 6.58
CA CYS A 53 8.73 -3.38 6.21
C CYS A 53 9.86 -3.33 7.24
N ILE A 54 10.14 -4.46 7.87
CA ILE A 54 11.25 -4.59 8.83
C ILE A 54 12.43 -5.29 8.19
N CYS A 55 13.65 -4.82 8.45
CA CYS A 55 14.86 -5.49 7.97
C CYS A 55 14.93 -6.88 8.62
N LYS A 56 14.97 -7.92 7.80
CA LYS A 56 15.10 -9.31 8.26
C LYS A 56 16.53 -9.82 8.23
N PHE A 57 17.47 -9.04 7.70
CA PHE A 57 18.89 -9.39 7.75
C PHE A 57 19.44 -9.11 9.15
N GLY A 58 19.54 -10.18 9.93
CA GLY A 58 20.36 -10.30 11.14
C GLY A 58 21.37 -11.42 10.96
#